data_AF-A0A2V8NS78-F1
#
_entry.id   AF-A0A2V8NS78-F1
#
_cell.length_a   1.000
_cell.length_b   1.000
_cell.length_c   1.000
_cell.angle_alpha   90.00
_cell.angle_beta   90.00
_cell.angle_gamma   90.00
#
_symmetry.space_group_name_H-M   'P 1'
#
loop_
_entity.id
_entity.type
_entity.pdbx_description
1 polymer ?
#
loop_
_entity_poly.entity_id
_entity_poly.type
_entity_poly.pdbx_seq_one_letter_code
_entity_poly.pdbx_strand_id
1 'polypeptide(L)' 'MRRKKASRETRTSNIVRVQRRDPEDRPVDPGDPQAKREKMLDKTIADSFPASDPPSSLPNPNEDSFSR' A
#
# COMPACT_ATOMS: atom_id res chain seq x y z
N MET A 1 10.19 55.62 1.66
CA MET A 1 9.12 55.25 2.59
C MET A 1 8.56 53.86 2.25
N ARG A 2 8.22 53.08 3.30
CA ARG A 2 7.53 51.76 3.37
C ARG A 2 6.35 51.62 2.37
N ARG A 3 5.95 50.43 1.87
CA ARG A 3 5.51 49.23 2.61
C ARG A 3 5.68 47.95 1.77
N LYS A 4 6.25 46.91 2.40
CA LYS A 4 6.16 45.51 1.97
C LYS A 4 4.69 45.04 2.03
N LYS A 5 4.27 44.23 1.06
CA LYS A 5 3.12 43.32 1.22
C LYS A 5 3.63 41.91 0.94
N ALA A 6 3.97 41.23 2.01
CA ALA A 6 4.27 39.82 2.02
C ALA A 6 2.98 39.00 2.13
N SER A 7 3.10 37.76 1.67
CA SER A 7 2.39 36.57 2.16
C SER A 7 0.89 36.50 1.94
N ARG A 8 0.53 35.65 0.96
CA ARG A 8 -0.32 34.51 1.27
C ARG A 8 0.34 33.27 0.70
N GLU A 9 1.14 32.61 1.54
CA GLU A 9 1.49 31.21 1.36
C GLU A 9 0.19 30.40 1.28
N THR A 10 -0.14 29.93 0.08
CA THR A 10 -0.97 28.74 -0.04
C THR A 10 -0.17 27.60 0.57
N ARG A 11 -0.40 27.34 1.86
CA ARG A 11 -0.02 26.09 2.50
C ARG A 11 -0.79 24.98 1.79
N THR A 12 -0.22 24.46 0.71
CA THR A 12 -0.60 23.18 0.15
C THR A 12 -0.37 22.18 1.26
N SER A 13 -1.46 21.80 1.91
CA SER A 13 -1.50 20.79 2.95
C SER A 13 -0.79 19.56 2.42
N ASN A 14 0.37 19.23 3.00
CA ASN A 14 1.01 17.93 2.87
C ASN A 14 0.10 16.89 3.53
N ILE A 15 -1.01 16.59 2.85
CA ILE A 15 -1.77 15.38 3.11
C ILE A 15 -0.87 14.30 2.55
N VAL A 16 -0.22 13.56 3.46
CA VAL A 16 0.29 12.23 3.15
C VAL A 16 -0.91 11.49 2.58
N ARG A 17 -1.03 11.45 1.24
CA ARG A 17 -1.96 10.55 0.57
C ARG A 17 -1.53 9.18 1.07
N VAL A 18 -2.26 8.65 2.04
CA VAL A 18 -2.23 7.23 2.37
C VAL A 18 -2.63 6.58 1.06
N GLN A 19 -1.63 6.24 0.25
CA GLN A 19 -1.86 5.54 -1.00
C GLN A 19 -2.51 4.24 -0.56
N ARG A 20 -3.79 4.09 -0.91
CA ARG A 20 -4.55 2.90 -0.58
C ARG A 20 -3.76 1.73 -1.17
N ARG A 21 -3.35 0.81 -0.30
CA ARG A 21 -2.49 -0.33 -0.66
C ARG A 21 -3.22 -1.29 -1.59
N ASP A 22 -4.55 -1.27 -1.53
CA ASP A 22 -5.40 -2.06 -2.39
C ASP A 22 -5.37 -1.50 -3.82
N PRO A 23 -5.00 -2.30 -4.83
CA PRO A 23 -5.04 -1.88 -6.23
C PRO A 23 -6.44 -1.49 -6.71
N GLU A 24 -7.52 -2.03 -6.13
CA GLU A 24 -8.90 -1.69 -6.50
C GLU A 24 -9.23 -0.22 -6.20
N ASP A 25 -8.70 0.29 -5.11
CA ASP A 25 -8.88 1.64 -4.61
C ASP A 25 -8.11 2.72 -5.40
N ARG A 26 -7.22 2.31 -6.32
CA ARG A 26 -6.42 3.24 -7.14
C ARG A 26 -7.24 3.74 -8.34
N PRO A 27 -7.43 5.07 -8.50
CA PRO A 27 -8.04 5.62 -9.70
C PRO A 27 -7.09 5.51 -10.89
N VAL A 28 -7.61 5.04 -12.03
CA VAL A 28 -6.87 4.88 -13.30
C VAL A 28 -7.69 5.53 -14.41
N ASP A 29 -7.00 6.23 -15.32
CA ASP A 29 -7.65 6.81 -16.50
C ASP A 29 -8.16 5.70 -17.43
N PRO A 30 -9.47 5.67 -17.77
CA PRO A 30 -10.00 4.71 -18.74
C PRO A 30 -9.36 4.82 -20.13
N GLY A 31 -8.78 5.97 -20.50
CA GLY A 31 -8.08 6.19 -21.76
C GLY A 31 -6.68 5.57 -21.84
N ASP A 32 -6.09 5.18 -20.70
CA ASP A 32 -4.73 4.63 -20.65
C ASP A 32 -4.74 3.10 -20.50
N PRO A 33 -4.48 2.34 -21.59
CA PRO A 33 -4.43 0.89 -21.53
C PRO A 33 -3.24 0.36 -20.74
N GLN A 34 -2.15 1.12 -20.62
CA GLN A 34 -0.98 0.70 -19.85
C GLN A 34 -1.29 0.78 -18.35
N ALA A 35 -1.85 1.88 -17.89
CA ALA A 35 -2.24 2.03 -16.48
C ALA A 35 -3.30 1.00 -16.06
N LYS A 36 -4.21 0.61 -16.96
CA LYS A 36 -5.15 -0.51 -16.73
C LYS A 36 -4.44 -1.84 -16.54
N ARG A 37 -3.47 -2.16 -17.40
CA ARG A 37 -2.68 -3.40 -17.28
C ARG A 37 -1.91 -3.43 -15.98
N GLU A 38 -1.24 -2.33 -15.62
CA GLU A 38 -0.50 -2.21 -14.37
C GLU A 38 -1.43 -2.40 -13.14
N LYS A 39 -2.61 -1.78 -13.11
CA LYS A 39 -3.60 -2.01 -12.05
C LYS A 39 -4.03 -3.46 -11.95
N MET A 40 -4.29 -4.12 -13.08
CA MET A 40 -4.68 -5.53 -13.09
C MET A 40 -3.55 -6.44 -12.62
N LEU A 41 -2.29 -6.13 -12.95
CA LEU A 41 -1.12 -6.85 -12.46
C LEU A 41 -0.97 -6.70 -10.94
N ASP A 42 -1.06 -5.47 -10.42
CA ASP A 42 -1.00 -5.22 -8.97
C ASP A 42 -2.09 -6.01 -8.22
N LYS A 43 -3.30 -6.11 -8.80
CA LYS A 43 -4.38 -6.94 -8.24
C LYS A 43 -4.00 -8.41 -8.13
N THR A 44 -3.50 -8.99 -9.22
CA THR A 44 -3.09 -10.41 -9.20
C THR A 44 -1.97 -10.68 -8.19
N ILE A 45 -1.07 -9.71 -7.98
CA ILE A 45 -0.01 -9.80 -6.97
C ILE A 45 -0.63 -9.76 -5.57
N ALA A 46 -1.53 -8.81 -5.31
CA ALA A 46 -2.22 -8.72 -4.01
C ALA A 46 -3.03 -9.98 -3.68
N ASP A 47 -3.68 -10.58 -4.69
CA ASP A 47 -4.47 -11.79 -4.54
C ASP A 47 -3.59 -13.05 -4.37
N SER A 48 -2.40 -13.09 -4.98
CA SER A 48 -1.47 -14.24 -4.90
C SER A 48 -0.70 -14.32 -3.58
N PHE A 49 -0.50 -13.17 -2.92
CA PHE A 49 0.14 -13.07 -1.61
C PHE A 49 -0.88 -12.64 -0.56
N PRO A 50 -1.86 -13.51 -0.21
CA PRO A 50 -2.78 -13.20 0.88
C PRO A 50 -1.97 -12.94 2.15
N ALA A 51 -2.40 -11.98 2.97
CA ALA A 51 -1.67 -11.46 4.13
C ALA A 51 -1.43 -12.48 5.28
N SER A 52 -1.62 -13.78 5.04
CA SER A 52 -1.34 -14.83 6.00
C SER A 52 -1.21 -16.14 5.24
N ASP A 53 0.01 -16.63 5.04
CA ASP A 53 0.20 -18.08 5.22
C ASP A 53 -0.45 -18.42 6.58
N PRO A 54 -1.24 -19.50 6.70
CA PRO A 54 -1.75 -19.90 8.01
C PRO A 54 -0.56 -19.99 8.98
N PRO A 55 -0.73 -19.59 10.26
CA PRO A 55 0.33 -19.68 11.24
C PRO A 55 0.94 -21.07 11.16
N SER A 56 2.27 -21.13 10.99
CA SER A 56 3.00 -22.39 10.86
C SER A 56 2.53 -23.36 11.93
N SER A 57 1.86 -24.44 11.51
CA SER A 57 1.40 -25.51 12.40
C SER A 57 2.51 -26.50 12.73
N LEU A 58 3.74 -26.27 12.24
CA LEU A 58 4.88 -27.05 12.66
C LEU A 58 5.14 -26.71 14.14
N PRO A 59 5.01 -27.68 15.06
CA PRO A 59 5.42 -27.46 16.43
C PRO A 59 6.89 -27.02 16.43
N ASN A 60 7.29 -26.21 17.42
CA ASN A 60 8.68 -25.84 17.60
C ASN A 60 9.51 -27.13 17.54
N PRO A 61 10.54 -27.24 16.67
CA PRO A 61 11.35 -28.47 16.60
C PRO A 61 12.12 -28.76 17.91
N ASN A 62 12.12 -27.80 18.85
CA ASN A 62 12.68 -27.90 20.19
C ASN A 62 11.67 -28.43 21.23
N GLU A 63 10.39 -28.57 20.90
CA GLU A 63 9.41 -29.25 21.74
C GLU A 63 9.52 -30.75 21.48
N ASP A 64 10.48 -31.36 22.19
CA ASP A 64 10.83 -32.76 22.09
C ASP A 64 9.65 -33.65 22.52
N SER A 65 8.92 -34.17 21.53
CA SER A 65 7.79 -35.10 21.71
C SER A 65 8.21 -36.46 22.30
N PHE A 66 9.50 -36.69 22.50
CA PHE A 66 10.06 -37.92 23.07
C PHE A 66 10.75 -37.72 24.42
N SER A 67 10.57 -36.56 25.06
CA SER A 67 11.03 -36.34 26.43
C SER A 67 10.14 -37.10 27.44
N ARG A 68 10.35 -38.42 27.53
CA ARG A 68 9.74 -39.29 28.54
C ARG A 68 10.75 -40.27 29.11
#